data_AF-A0A6N9HN22-F1
#
_entry.id   AF-A0A6N9HN22-F1
#
_cell.length_a   1.000
_cell.length_b   1.000
_cell.length_c   1.000
_cell.angle_alpha   90.00
_cell.angle_beta   90.00
_cell.angle_gamma   90.00
#
_symmetry.space_group_name_H-M   'P 1'
#
loop_
_entity.id
_entity.type
_entity.pdbx_description
1 polymer ?
#
loop_
_entity_poly.entity_id
_entity_poly.type
_entity_poly.pdbx_seq_one_letter_code
_entity_poly.pdbx_strand_id
1 'polypeptide(L)'
;MNSKPLKLAAICAAFLVMGGAAAQEDAVGEVELTDKLISISGSGHQRTFACDGRKLEVVGTGHIITATGVCSSVEILGVGNVVNVEVVPKGRLSITGTDHTVRWKSQGKIAQSVTGTGHRVSRVN
;
A
#
# COMPACT_ATOMS: atom_id res chain seq x y z
N MET A 1 -8.00 29.22 54.21
CA MET A 1 -7.65 29.46 52.80
C MET A 1 -6.89 28.27 52.24
N ASN A 2 -7.20 27.92 50.99
CA ASN A 2 -6.78 26.73 50.24
C ASN A 2 -5.37 26.88 49.66
N SER A 3 -4.57 25.82 49.62
CA SER A 3 -3.55 25.64 48.58
C SER A 3 -3.14 24.16 48.45
N LYS A 4 -3.60 23.53 47.37
CA LYS A 4 -3.22 22.19 46.90
C LYS A 4 -1.84 22.23 46.22
N PRO A 5 -1.04 21.14 46.22
CA PRO A 5 0.24 21.09 45.51
C PRO A 5 0.06 20.60 44.06
N LEU A 6 0.65 21.30 43.10
CA LEU A 6 0.68 20.92 41.69
C LEU A 6 2.05 20.30 41.35
N LYS A 7 2.05 19.00 41.05
CA LYS A 7 3.17 18.27 40.43
C LYS A 7 3.12 18.47 38.91
N LEU A 8 4.24 18.74 38.26
CA LEU A 8 4.86 17.88 37.23
C LEU A 8 6.03 18.62 36.55
N ALA A 9 7.10 17.86 36.33
CA ALA A 9 8.39 18.30 35.84
C ALA A 9 8.36 18.73 34.36
N ALA A 10 9.10 19.80 34.06
CA ALA A 10 9.49 20.18 32.72
C ALA A 10 10.98 19.85 32.52
N ILE A 11 11.30 18.94 31.60
CA ILE A 11 12.63 18.85 31.01
C ILE A 11 12.43 18.72 29.49
N CYS A 12 12.66 19.84 28.80
CA CYS A 12 12.88 19.90 27.36
C CYS A 12 14.23 19.26 27.05
N ALA A 13 14.26 18.26 26.17
CA ALA A 13 15.44 17.91 25.40
C ALA A 13 15.07 17.95 23.92
N ALA A 14 15.63 18.94 23.23
CA ALA A 14 15.46 19.18 21.81
C ALA A 14 16.13 18.07 20.98
N PHE A 15 15.41 17.55 19.99
CA PHE A 15 15.99 16.85 18.85
C PHE A 15 15.71 17.66 17.57
N LEU A 16 16.75 18.32 17.05
CA LEU A 16 16.90 18.71 15.63
C LEU A 16 17.68 17.55 14.97
N VAL A 17 17.34 17.01 13.80
CA VAL A 17 17.51 17.60 12.46
C VAL A 17 16.76 16.77 11.39
N MET A 18 16.23 17.50 10.40
CA MET A 18 15.88 17.18 9.00
C MET A 18 15.81 15.72 8.52
N GLY A 19 14.60 15.36 8.07
CA GLY A 19 14.34 14.34 7.06
C GLY A 19 12.91 14.48 6.57
N GLY A 20 12.68 15.32 5.54
CA GLY A 20 11.36 15.50 4.94
C GLY A 20 10.90 14.22 4.24
N ALA A 21 10.16 13.37 4.96
CA ALA A 21 9.12 12.56 4.35
C ALA A 21 7.83 13.29 4.64
N ALA A 22 7.17 13.82 3.60
CA ALA A 22 5.82 14.34 3.74
C ALA A 22 4.98 13.25 4.41
N ALA A 23 4.62 13.50 5.68
CA ALA A 23 3.71 12.64 6.40
C ALA A 23 2.43 12.58 5.58
N GLN A 24 2.00 11.37 5.25
CA GLN A 24 0.72 11.19 4.60
C GLN A 24 -0.36 11.40 5.65
N GLU A 25 -0.74 12.66 5.89
CA GLU A 25 -1.65 13.06 6.97
C GLU A 25 -3.08 12.55 6.77
N ASP A 26 -3.45 12.08 5.58
CA ASP A 26 -4.82 11.67 5.24
C ASP A 26 -5.04 10.15 5.08
N ALA A 27 -3.99 9.33 5.22
CA ALA A 27 -4.17 7.87 5.06
C ALA A 27 -4.69 7.24 6.35
N VAL A 28 -5.74 6.42 6.24
CA VAL A 28 -6.37 5.72 7.36
C VAL A 28 -6.30 4.22 7.10
N GLY A 29 -5.81 3.44 8.06
CA GLY A 29 -5.73 1.98 7.96
C GLY A 29 -4.36 1.43 8.33
N GLU A 30 -4.21 0.12 8.15
CA GLU A 30 -3.01 -0.62 8.52
C GLU A 30 -2.18 -1.01 7.30
N VAL A 31 -0.87 -0.98 7.47
CA VAL A 31 0.11 -1.54 6.54
C VAL A 31 0.90 -2.61 7.27
N GLU A 32 0.74 -3.86 6.84
CA GLU A 32 1.45 -5.01 7.38
C GLU A 32 2.55 -5.45 6.41
N LEU A 33 3.77 -5.61 6.92
CA LEU A 33 4.93 -6.07 6.15
C LEU A 33 5.55 -7.28 6.85
N THR A 34 5.42 -8.45 6.23
CA THR A 34 6.03 -9.69 6.70
C THR A 34 7.02 -10.23 5.66
N ASP A 35 7.63 -11.38 5.96
CA ASP A 35 8.51 -12.11 5.05
C ASP A 35 7.78 -12.60 3.78
N LYS A 36 6.46 -12.76 3.83
CA LYS A 36 5.65 -13.35 2.75
C LYS A 36 4.56 -12.44 2.21
N LEU A 37 4.18 -11.42 2.96
CA LEU A 37 3.01 -10.59 2.68
C LEU A 37 3.33 -9.10 2.82
N ILE A 38 2.81 -8.32 1.90
CA ILE A 38 2.60 -6.89 2.01
C ILE A 38 1.09 -6.69 1.97
N SER A 39 0.47 -6.31 3.09
CA SER A 39 -0.96 -6.03 3.16
C SER A 39 -1.19 -4.56 3.46
N ILE A 40 -2.03 -3.91 2.65
CA ILE A 40 -2.40 -2.51 2.79
C ILE A 40 -3.91 -2.46 2.88
N SER A 41 -4.42 -1.90 3.98
CA SER A 41 -5.85 -1.81 4.25
C SER A 41 -6.32 -0.37 4.46
N GLY A 42 -7.60 -0.10 4.25
CA GLY A 42 -8.21 1.18 4.62
C GLY A 42 -8.34 2.16 3.44
N SER A 43 -7.74 3.34 3.55
CA SER A 43 -7.88 4.37 2.52
C SER A 43 -6.68 5.28 2.38
N GLY A 44 -6.49 5.75 1.14
CA GLY A 44 -5.58 6.85 0.82
C GLY A 44 -4.09 6.51 0.80
N HIS A 45 -3.63 5.35 1.29
CA HIS A 45 -2.19 5.02 1.31
C HIS A 45 -1.48 5.24 -0.03
N GLN A 46 -0.39 6.00 -0.01
CA GLN A 46 0.48 6.29 -1.15
C GLN A 46 1.90 5.89 -0.79
N ARG A 47 2.34 4.73 -1.28
CA ARG A 47 3.55 4.07 -0.81
C ARG A 47 4.25 3.28 -1.91
N THR A 48 5.55 3.12 -1.74
CA THR A 48 6.38 2.24 -2.55
C THR A 48 6.94 1.14 -1.67
N PHE A 49 6.86 -0.11 -2.13
CA PHE A 49 7.37 -1.28 -1.42
C PHE A 49 8.22 -2.15 -2.33
N ALA A 50 9.22 -2.84 -1.80
CA ALA A 50 9.92 -3.91 -2.51
C ALA A 50 9.13 -5.21 -2.35
N CYS A 51 8.67 -5.82 -3.43
CA CYS A 51 7.84 -7.00 -3.35
C CYS A 51 8.66 -8.24 -2.99
N ASP A 52 9.86 -8.39 -3.54
CA ASP A 52 10.83 -9.46 -3.20
C ASP A 52 10.23 -10.87 -3.14
N GLY A 53 9.34 -11.20 -4.08
CA GLY A 53 8.64 -12.48 -4.15
C GLY A 53 7.43 -12.62 -3.23
N ARG A 54 7.10 -11.60 -2.43
CA ARG A 54 5.95 -11.60 -1.52
C ARG A 54 4.62 -11.49 -2.27
N LYS A 55 3.54 -11.85 -1.58
CA LYS A 55 2.18 -11.50 -1.98
C LYS A 55 1.92 -10.04 -1.66
N LEU A 56 1.29 -9.32 -2.59
CA LEU A 56 0.78 -7.97 -2.37
C LEU A 56 -0.75 -8.01 -2.27
N GLU A 57 -1.29 -7.51 -1.16
CA GLU A 57 -2.72 -7.31 -0.93
C GLU A 57 -2.99 -5.81 -0.76
N VAL A 58 -3.91 -5.28 -1.56
CA VAL A 58 -4.35 -3.89 -1.50
C VAL A 58 -5.87 -3.89 -1.34
N VAL A 59 -6.34 -3.62 -0.12
CA VAL A 59 -7.75 -3.72 0.27
C VAL A 59 -8.24 -2.37 0.75
N GLY A 60 -9.14 -1.74 0.01
CA GLY A 60 -9.69 -0.45 0.42
C GLY A 60 -9.89 0.51 -0.72
N THR A 61 -9.74 1.80 -0.42
CA THR A 61 -10.12 2.87 -1.34
C THR A 61 -9.01 3.87 -1.61
N GLY A 62 -8.81 4.20 -2.88
CA GLY A 62 -7.96 5.33 -3.29
C GLY A 62 -6.47 5.16 -2.94
N HIS A 63 -5.98 3.93 -2.83
CA HIS A 63 -4.56 3.68 -2.63
C HIS A 63 -3.77 3.99 -3.91
N ILE A 64 -2.55 4.50 -3.77
CA ILE A 64 -1.59 4.72 -4.86
C ILE A 64 -0.32 3.93 -4.52
N ILE A 65 -0.23 2.69 -5.01
CA ILE A 65 0.80 1.73 -4.62
C ILE A 65 1.75 1.45 -5.78
N THR A 66 3.05 1.54 -5.51
CA THR A 66 4.10 1.08 -6.43
C THR A 66 4.85 -0.07 -5.77
N ALA A 67 4.77 -1.26 -6.37
CA ALA A 67 5.57 -2.40 -5.97
C ALA A 67 6.79 -2.52 -6.91
N THR A 68 7.97 -2.44 -6.32
CA THR A 68 9.26 -2.66 -6.99
C THR A 68 9.69 -4.11 -6.84
N GLY A 69 10.53 -4.62 -7.75
CA GLY A 69 10.82 -6.04 -7.81
C GLY A 69 9.59 -6.88 -8.20
N VAL A 70 9.74 -8.21 -8.17
CA VAL A 70 8.73 -9.15 -8.66
C VAL A 70 7.88 -9.69 -7.51
N CYS A 71 6.57 -9.51 -7.55
CA CYS A 71 5.62 -10.13 -6.62
C CYS A 71 5.28 -11.56 -7.03
N SER A 72 5.03 -12.45 -6.07
CA SER A 72 4.52 -13.81 -6.38
C SER A 72 3.05 -13.80 -6.79
N SER A 73 2.25 -12.96 -6.13
CA SER A 73 0.84 -12.76 -6.44
C SER A 73 0.39 -11.38 -5.98
N VAL A 74 -0.66 -10.87 -6.63
CA VAL A 74 -1.23 -9.55 -6.35
C VAL A 74 -2.74 -9.68 -6.26
N GLU A 75 -3.32 -9.11 -5.22
CA GLU A 75 -4.74 -9.07 -4.96
C GLU A 75 -5.17 -7.64 -4.62
N ILE A 76 -6.12 -7.12 -5.37
CA ILE A 76 -6.63 -5.76 -5.24
C ILE A 76 -8.14 -5.83 -5.03
N LEU A 77 -8.61 -5.31 -3.90
CA LEU A 77 -10.02 -5.26 -3.53
C LEU A 77 -10.45 -3.83 -3.18
N GLY A 78 -11.65 -3.44 -3.61
CA GLY A 78 -12.30 -2.20 -3.15
C GLY A 78 -12.58 -1.22 -4.28
N VAL A 79 -12.19 0.05 -4.13
CA VAL A 79 -12.57 1.11 -5.08
C VAL A 79 -11.40 2.04 -5.42
N GLY A 80 -11.20 2.33 -6.70
CA GLY A 80 -10.35 3.46 -7.14
C GLY A 80 -8.84 3.31 -6.84
N ASN A 81 -8.36 2.12 -6.49
CA ASN A 81 -6.93 1.89 -6.25
C ASN A 81 -6.10 1.99 -7.54
N VAL A 82 -4.97 2.68 -7.47
CA VAL A 82 -3.96 2.81 -8.52
C VAL A 82 -2.75 1.97 -8.13
N VAL A 83 -2.43 0.93 -8.91
CA VAL A 83 -1.37 -0.02 -8.59
C VAL A 83 -0.41 -0.21 -9.76
N ASN A 84 0.89 -0.09 -9.49
CA ASN A 84 1.96 -0.44 -10.43
C ASN A 84 2.78 -1.60 -9.87
N VAL A 85 2.91 -2.70 -10.62
CA VAL A 85 3.49 -3.94 -10.09
C VAL A 85 4.12 -4.83 -11.17
N GLU A 86 5.13 -5.60 -10.79
CA GLU A 86 5.64 -6.72 -11.57
C GLU A 86 5.23 -8.04 -10.92
N VAL A 87 4.76 -9.00 -11.72
CA VAL A 87 4.27 -10.31 -11.24
C VAL A 87 5.11 -11.43 -11.83
N VAL A 88 5.49 -12.42 -11.01
CA VAL A 88 6.27 -13.58 -11.44
C VAL A 88 5.55 -14.36 -12.55
N PRO A 89 6.26 -14.97 -13.52
CA PRO A 89 5.64 -15.91 -14.45
C PRO A 89 4.89 -17.02 -13.71
N LYS A 90 3.70 -17.39 -14.21
CA LYS A 90 2.75 -18.31 -13.56
C LYS A 90 2.17 -17.81 -12.23
N GLY A 91 2.48 -16.58 -11.82
CA GLY A 91 1.83 -15.89 -10.70
C GLY A 91 0.39 -15.50 -11.01
N ARG A 92 -0.25 -14.82 -10.05
CA ARG A 92 -1.66 -14.41 -10.14
C ARG A 92 -1.83 -12.92 -9.91
N LEU A 93 -2.66 -12.28 -10.74
CA LEU A 93 -3.21 -10.94 -10.54
C LEU A 93 -4.72 -11.03 -10.42
N SER A 94 -5.26 -10.71 -9.23
CA SER A 94 -6.69 -10.68 -8.94
C SER A 94 -7.14 -9.24 -8.66
N ILE A 95 -8.17 -8.78 -9.35
CA ILE A 95 -8.73 -7.44 -9.23
C ILE A 95 -10.24 -7.58 -9.04
N THR A 96 -10.76 -7.08 -7.92
CA THR A 96 -12.19 -7.15 -7.58
C THR A 96 -12.69 -5.82 -7.05
N GLY A 97 -13.73 -5.26 -7.66
CA GLY A 97 -14.38 -4.04 -7.15
C GLY A 97 -14.71 -3.05 -8.24
N THR A 98 -14.36 -1.77 -8.07
CA THR A 98 -14.72 -0.71 -9.01
C THR A 98 -13.56 0.26 -9.29
N ASP A 99 -13.41 0.70 -10.54
CA ASP A 99 -12.54 1.82 -10.95
C ASP A 99 -11.04 1.71 -10.60
N HIS A 100 -10.53 0.49 -10.41
CA HIS A 100 -9.08 0.29 -10.26
C HIS A 100 -8.29 0.65 -11.52
N THR A 101 -7.16 1.33 -11.35
CA THR A 101 -6.17 1.55 -12.42
C THR A 101 -4.93 0.71 -12.14
N VAL A 102 -4.71 -0.35 -12.90
CA VAL A 102 -3.61 -1.29 -12.68
C VAL A 102 -2.69 -1.32 -13.89
N ARG A 103 -1.43 -0.96 -13.66
CA ARG A 103 -0.32 -1.17 -14.59
C ARG A 103 0.50 -2.35 -14.10
N TRP A 104 0.61 -3.39 -14.91
CA TRP A 104 1.35 -4.58 -14.52
C TRP A 104 2.32 -5.03 -15.59
N LYS A 105 3.42 -5.65 -15.20
CA LYS A 105 4.34 -6.34 -16.12
C LYS A 105 4.69 -7.72 -15.61
N SER A 106 5.16 -8.57 -16.51
CA SER A 106 5.67 -9.90 -16.18
C SER A 106 6.54 -10.40 -17.32
N GLN A 107 7.60 -11.12 -16.99
CA GLN A 107 8.46 -11.81 -17.96
C GLN A 107 7.76 -12.99 -18.67
N GLY A 108 6.58 -13.40 -18.21
CA GLY A 108 5.84 -14.52 -18.80
C GLY A 108 4.32 -14.37 -18.68
N LYS A 109 3.61 -15.47 -18.95
CA LYS A 109 2.17 -15.54 -18.75
C LYS A 109 1.84 -15.59 -17.26
N ILE A 110 0.78 -14.90 -16.86
CA ILE A 110 0.23 -14.95 -15.50
C ILE A 110 -1.24 -15.40 -15.56
N ALA A 111 -1.76 -15.88 -14.43
CA ALA A 111 -3.20 -15.99 -14.25
C ALA A 111 -3.78 -14.62 -13.91
N GLN A 112 -4.84 -14.21 -14.60
CA GLN A 112 -5.49 -12.92 -14.38
C GLN A 112 -6.99 -13.13 -14.15
N SER A 113 -7.53 -12.48 -13.11
CA SER A 113 -8.96 -12.39 -12.84
C SER A 113 -9.33 -10.92 -12.61
N VAL A 114 -10.30 -10.42 -13.35
CA VAL A 114 -10.79 -9.04 -13.23
C VAL A 114 -12.30 -9.09 -13.10
N THR A 115 -12.81 -8.71 -11.93
CA THR A 115 -14.23 -8.81 -11.58
C THR A 115 -14.73 -7.45 -11.10
N GLY A 116 -15.82 -6.97 -11.70
CA GLY A 116 -16.38 -5.65 -11.39
C GLY A 116 -16.40 -4.74 -12.62
N THR A 117 -16.46 -3.43 -12.40
CA THR A 117 -16.68 -2.45 -13.48
C THR A 117 -15.71 -1.26 -13.40
N GLY A 118 -15.49 -0.60 -14.54
CA GLY A 118 -14.70 0.65 -14.61
C GLY A 118 -13.18 0.48 -14.50
N HIS A 119 -12.67 -0.75 -14.37
CA HIS A 119 -11.23 -0.99 -14.28
C HIS A 119 -10.47 -0.57 -15.54
N ARG A 120 -9.31 0.05 -15.35
CA ARG A 120 -8.29 0.25 -16.38
C ARG A 120 -7.10 -0.64 -16.07
N VAL A 121 -7.04 -1.81 -16.71
CA VAL A 121 -5.96 -2.77 -16.50
C VAL A 121 -5.11 -2.84 -17.76
N SER A 122 -3.81 -2.55 -17.63
CA SER A 122 -2.89 -2.48 -18.76
C SER A 122 -1.60 -3.23 -18.45
N ARG A 123 -1.17 -4.07 -19.39
CA ARG A 123 0.16 -4.67 -19.34
C ARG A 123 1.16 -3.68 -19.92
N VAL A 124 2.21 -3.37 -19.16
CA VAL A 124 3.36 -2.58 -19.61
C VAL A 124 4.52 -3.53 -19.92
N ASN A 125 5.33 -3.21 -20.92
CA ASN A 125 6.44 -4.06 -21.38
C ASN A 125 7.70 -3.85 -20.55
#